data_AF-A0A0F2NHW2-F1
#
_entry.id   AF-A0A0F2NHW2-F1
#
_cell.length_a   1.000
_cell.length_b   1.000
_cell.length_c   1.000
_cell.angle_alpha   90.00
_cell.angle_beta   90.00
_cell.angle_gamma   90.00
#
_symmetry.space_group_name_H-M   'P 1'
#
loop_
_entity.id
_entity.type
_entity.pdbx_description
1 polymer ?
#
loop_
_entity_poly.entity_id
_entity_poly.type
_entity_poly.pdbx_seq_one_letter_code
_entity_poly.pdbx_strand_id
1 'polypeptide(L)' 'MSILNDRDLMEYGLREAVSRESHMNVKLKTICKSTRDQKLRNLCLSLLANSDSRLLMLQKEMKNLYVK' A
#
# COMPACT_ATOMS: atom_id res chain seq x y z
N MET A 1 1.77 28.24 11.57
CA MET A 1 1.33 26.85 11.82
C MET A 1 2.57 26.01 12.14
N SER A 2 2.49 25.14 13.14
CA SER A 2 3.63 24.43 13.74
C SER A 2 4.03 23.22 12.88
N ILE A 3 5.33 23.09 12.58
CA ILE A 3 5.96 21.97 11.86
C ILE A 3 5.61 20.60 12.50
N LEU A 4 5.28 20.55 13.80
CA LEU A 4 4.79 19.32 14.44
C LEU A 4 3.45 18.86 13.84
N ASN A 5 2.53 19.79 13.59
CA ASN A 5 1.18 19.48 13.12
C ASN A 5 1.19 18.91 11.69
N ASP A 6 2.06 19.45 10.83
CA ASP A 6 2.18 18.97 9.45
C ASP A 6 2.83 17.58 9.38
N ARG A 7 3.79 17.31 10.28
CA ARG A 7 4.42 15.99 10.39
C ARG A 7 3.45 14.93 10.89
N ASP A 8 2.68 15.23 11.93
CA ASP A 8 1.68 14.32 12.49
C ASP A 8 0.59 14.02 11.46
N LEU A 9 0.19 15.02 10.67
CA LEU A 9 -0.75 14.86 9.57
C LEU A 9 -0.19 13.96 8.45
N MET A 10 1.09 14.14 8.07
CA MET A 10 1.75 13.28 7.08
C MET A 10 1.91 11.84 7.58
N GLU A 11 2.28 11.66 8.85
CA GLU A 11 2.38 10.34 9.47
C GLU A 11 1.02 9.63 9.46
N TYR A 12 -0.04 10.32 9.85
CA TYR A 12 -1.40 9.80 9.80
C TYR A 12 -1.80 9.40 8.37
N GLY A 13 -1.57 10.30 7.40
CA GLY A 13 -1.88 10.05 5.99
C GLY A 13 -1.16 8.83 5.42
N LEU A 14 0.12 8.64 5.77
CA LEU A 14 0.88 7.46 5.33
C LEU A 14 0.43 6.17 6.01
N ARG A 15 0.08 6.21 7.30
CA ARG A 15 -0.50 5.04 7.98
C ARG A 15 -1.81 4.60 7.33
N GLU A 16 -2.68 5.55 7.01
CA GLU A 16 -3.92 5.28 6.28
C GLU A 16 -3.65 4.71 4.87
N ALA A 17 -2.67 5.26 4.15
CA ALA A 17 -2.28 4.76 2.83
C ALA A 17 -1.76 3.30 2.91
N VAL A 18 -0.90 2.98 3.88
CA VAL A 18 -0.40 1.61 4.10
C VAL A 18 -1.54 0.66 4.45
N SER A 19 -2.45 1.07 5.33
CA SER A 19 -3.62 0.27 5.72
C SER A 19 -4.50 -0.07 4.51
N ARG A 20 -4.84 0.95 3.70
CA ARG A 20 -5.67 0.78 2.49
C ARG A 20 -4.98 -0.10 1.45
N GLU A 21 -3.70 0.09 1.21
CA GLU A 21 -2.93 -0.69 0.24
C GLU A 21 -2.78 -2.15 0.70
N SER A 22 -2.57 -2.40 2.00
CA SER A 22 -2.53 -3.74 2.59
C SER A 22 -3.88 -4.46 2.43
N HIS A 23 -4.99 -3.79 2.70
CA HIS A 23 -6.32 -4.33 2.46
C HIS A 23 -6.58 -4.66 0.98
N MET A 24 -6.13 -3.81 0.07
CA MET A 24 -6.23 -4.07 -1.38
C MET A 24 -5.43 -5.31 -1.76
N ASN A 25 -4.21 -5.45 -1.24
CA ASN A 25 -3.35 -6.60 -1.47
C ASN A 25 -4.02 -7.92 -1.06
N VAL A 26 -4.60 -7.96 0.14
CA VAL A 26 -5.35 -9.13 0.62
C VAL A 26 -6.53 -9.47 -0.30
N LYS A 27 -7.30 -8.46 -0.74
CA LYS A 27 -8.42 -8.67 -1.68
C LYS A 27 -7.94 -9.25 -3.01
N LEU A 28 -6.86 -8.70 -3.58
CA LEU A 28 -6.26 -9.19 -4.83
C LEU A 28 -5.76 -10.63 -4.68
N LYS A 29 -5.12 -10.99 -3.55
CA LYS A 29 -4.72 -12.38 -3.25
C LYS A 29 -5.92 -13.33 -3.24
N THR A 30 -7.01 -12.93 -2.59
CA THR A 30 -8.23 -13.74 -2.51
C THR A 30 -8.85 -13.95 -3.88
N ILE A 31 -9.00 -12.88 -4.69
CA ILE A 31 -9.56 -12.96 -6.04
C ILE A 31 -8.67 -13.81 -6.95
N CYS A 32 -7.35 -13.64 -6.87
CA CYS A 32 -6.39 -14.40 -7.65
C CYS A 32 -6.46 -15.92 -7.37
N LYS A 33 -6.70 -16.29 -6.11
CA LYS A 33 -6.85 -17.69 -5.68
C LYS A 33 -8.21 -18.29 -6.07
N SER A 34 -9.27 -17.49 -6.04
CA SER A 34 -10.64 -17.98 -6.31
C SER A 34 -11.02 -17.96 -7.78
N THR A 35 -10.36 -17.16 -8.62
CA THR A 35 -10.70 -17.08 -10.03
C THR A 35 -10.23 -18.29 -10.84
N ARG A 36 -11.10 -18.77 -11.74
CA ARG A 36 -10.78 -19.77 -12.77
C ARG A 36 -10.40 -19.14 -14.11
N ASP A 37 -10.65 -17.84 -14.29
CA ASP A 37 -10.27 -17.10 -15.48
C ASP A 37 -8.79 -16.76 -15.44
N GLN A 38 -8.04 -17.26 -16.43
CA GLN A 38 -6.59 -17.06 -16.54
C GLN A 38 -6.20 -15.60 -16.82
N LYS A 39 -6.99 -14.86 -17.61
CA LYS A 39 -6.72 -13.44 -17.89
C LYS A 39 -6.94 -12.61 -16.64
N LEU A 40 -8.03 -12.87 -15.91
CA LEU A 40 -8.30 -12.21 -14.64
C LEU A 40 -7.22 -12.53 -13.60
N ARG A 41 -6.77 -13.79 -13.54
CA ARG A 41 -5.65 -14.19 -12.67
C ARG A 41 -4.37 -13.42 -13.00
N ASN A 42 -3.98 -13.33 -14.27
CA ASN A 42 -2.78 -12.60 -14.69
C ASN A 42 -2.89 -11.11 -14.36
N LEU A 43 -4.07 -10.50 -14.57
CA LEU A 43 -4.30 -9.11 -14.19
C LEU A 43 -4.19 -8.92 -12.66
N CYS A 44 -4.78 -9.80 -11.86
CA CYS A 44 -4.68 -9.75 -10.41
C CYS A 44 -3.23 -9.90 -9.93
N LEU A 45 -2.44 -10.80 -10.54
CA LEU A 45 -1.01 -10.95 -10.21
C LEU A 45 -0.21 -9.69 -10.54
N SER A 46 -0.47 -9.05 -11.68
CA SER A 46 0.18 -7.79 -12.05
C SER A 46 -0.18 -6.65 -11.08
N LEU A 47 -1.46 -6.53 -10.74
CA LEU A 47 -1.93 -5.54 -9.75
C LEU A 47 -1.36 -5.80 -8.36
N LEU A 48 -1.19 -7.07 -7.99
CA LEU A 48 -0.61 -7.48 -6.73
C LEU A 48 0.87 -7.09 -6.63
N ALA A 49 1.66 -7.36 -7.67
CA ALA A 49 3.06 -6.95 -7.73
C ALA A 49 3.21 -5.42 -7.62
N ASN A 50 2.32 -4.68 -8.29
CA ASN A 50 2.28 -3.21 -8.16
C ASN A 50 1.89 -2.77 -6.73
N SER A 51 0.94 -3.45 -6.10
CA SER A 51 0.52 -3.18 -4.72
C SER A 51 1.65 -3.44 -3.72
N ASP A 52 2.39 -4.55 -3.87
CA ASP A 52 3.58 -4.85 -3.06
C ASP A 52 4.66 -3.78 -3.22
N SER A 53 4.90 -3.31 -4.46
CA SER A 53 5.83 -2.21 -4.72
C SER A 53 5.41 -0.89 -4.07
N ARG A 54 4.11 -0.56 -4.10
CA ARG A 54 3.58 0.65 -3.42
C ARG A 54 3.71 0.56 -1.90
N LEU A 55 3.44 -0.61 -1.32
CA LEU A 55 3.63 -0.84 0.12
C LEU A 55 5.08 -0.61 0.54
N LEU A 56 6.04 -1.15 -0.21
CA LEU A 56 7.47 -0.92 0.05
C LEU A 56 7.84 0.56 -0.02
N MET A 57 7.32 1.28 -1.03
CA MET A 57 7.53 2.72 -1.15
C MET A 57 6.95 3.48 0.05
N LEU A 58 5.69 3.23 0.43
CA LEU A 58 5.05 3.89 1.56
C LEU A 58 5.77 3.62 2.88
N GLN A 59 6.24 2.38 3.10
CA GLN A 59 7.04 2.03 4.28
C GLN A 59 8.39 2.74 4.30
N LYS A 60 9.02 2.94 3.13
CA LYS A 60 10.26 3.72 3.02
C LYS A 60 10.01 5.19 3.34
N GLU A 61 8.95 5.79 2.80
CA GLU A 61 8.60 7.19 3.09
C GLU A 61 8.23 7.41 4.56
N MET A 62 7.54 6.46 5.19
CA MET A 62 7.31 6.50 6.64
C MET A 62 8.62 6.51 7.43
N LYS A 63 9.63 5.72 7.03
CA LYS A 63 10.95 5.75 7.68
C LYS A 63 11.68 7.08 7.45
N ASN A 64 11.60 7.64 6.25
CA ASN A 64 12.21 8.93 5.90
C ASN A 64 11.65 10.08 6.75
N LEU A 65 10.37 10.05 7.11
CA LEU A 65 9.75 11.01 8.04
C LEU A 65 10.39 11.04 9.44
N TYR A 66 11.14 10.00 9.82
CA TYR A 66 11.85 9.92 11.09
C TYR A 66 13.35 10.17 11.00
N VAL A 67 13.92 10.25 9.79
CA VAL A 67 15.33 10.60 9.60
C VAL A 67 15.44 12.13 9.60
N LYS A 68 15.86 12.68 10.74
CA LYS A 68 16.37 14.06 10.87
C LYS A 68 17.87 14.01 11.05
#